data_AF-A0A382W4B6-F1
#
_entry.id   AF-A0A382W4B6-F1
#
_cell.length_a   1.000
_cell.length_b   1.000
_cell.length_c   1.000
_cell.angle_alpha   90.00
_cell.angle_beta   90.00
_cell.angle_gamma   90.00
#
_symmetry.space_group_name_H-M   'P 1'
#
loop_
_entity.id
_entity.type
_entity.pdbx_description
1 polymer ?
#
loop_
_entity_poly.entity_id
_entity_poly.type
_entity_poly.pdbx_seq_one_letter_code
_entity_poly.pdbx_strand_id
1 'polypeptide(L)'
;VPNLNYSLIPRPYKDPASPACVVQPSMRGKMLSMNLNTADSWKNKKITVLAGGVGAARFLYGLQNIHQPDLITAVCNVGDDLLWNGLHICPDIDTLIYTLAEVEGDFGWGIQNDSQDTLDELEALGEERWFQIGNRDLA
;
A
#
# COMPACT_ATOMS: atom_id res chain seq x y z
N VAL A 1 -29.21 16.32 -17.20
CA VAL A 1 -28.22 15.29 -16.80
C VAL A 1 -27.02 15.46 -17.72
N PRO A 2 -25.87 16.00 -17.27
CA PRO A 2 -24.73 16.17 -18.16
C PRO A 2 -23.91 14.88 -18.21
N ASN A 3 -23.61 14.46 -19.44
CA ASN A 3 -22.77 13.32 -19.80
C ASN A 3 -21.31 13.58 -19.35
N LEU A 4 -20.73 12.68 -18.55
CA LEU A 4 -19.28 12.62 -18.35
C LEU A 4 -18.67 11.59 -19.31
N ASN A 5 -17.93 12.08 -20.29
CA ASN A 5 -17.02 11.29 -21.11
C ASN A 5 -15.74 11.03 -20.29
N TYR A 6 -15.42 9.76 -20.02
CA TYR A 6 -14.10 9.38 -19.50
C TYR A 6 -13.14 9.20 -20.68
N SER A 7 -12.15 10.10 -20.80
CA SER A 7 -10.98 9.87 -21.64
C SER A 7 -9.90 9.17 -20.81
N LEU A 8 -9.42 8.02 -21.30
CA LEU A 8 -8.27 7.32 -20.76
C LEU A 8 -7.02 8.20 -20.95
N ILE A 9 -6.51 8.77 -19.87
CA ILE A 9 -5.21 9.45 -19.86
C ILE A 9 -4.14 8.37 -19.66
N PRO A 10 -3.21 8.13 -20.61
CA PRO A 10 -2.10 7.23 -20.36
C PRO A 10 -1.20 7.82 -19.26
N ARG A 11 -0.92 7.02 -18.22
CA ARG A 11 0.04 7.41 -17.17
C ARG A 11 1.43 7.46 -17.81
N PRO A 12 2.22 8.54 -17.64
CA PRO A 12 3.59 8.53 -18.12
C PRO A 12 4.40 7.58 -17.23
N TYR A 13 4.91 6.51 -17.83
CA TYR A 13 6.06 5.78 -17.34
C TYR A 13 7.21 6.80 -17.22
N LYS A 14 7.58 7.17 -15.99
CA LYS A 14 8.67 8.11 -15.73
C LYS A 14 9.99 7.36 -15.82
N ASP A 15 10.77 7.78 -16.80
CA ASP A 15 12.19 7.55 -16.99
C ASP A 15 12.98 7.43 -15.66
N PRO A 16 13.72 6.32 -15.42
CA PRO A 16 14.50 6.11 -14.20
C PRO A 16 15.75 7.00 -14.09
N ALA A 17 16.02 7.89 -15.06
CA ALA A 17 17.18 8.78 -15.06
C ALA A 17 16.88 10.26 -14.71
N SER A 18 15.68 10.60 -14.23
CA SER A 18 15.41 11.97 -13.74
C SER A 18 15.94 12.14 -12.31
N PRO A 19 16.83 13.12 -12.04
CA PRO A 19 17.23 13.38 -10.66
C PRO A 19 15.99 13.81 -9.91
N ALA A 20 15.61 13.07 -8.87
CA ALA A 20 14.54 13.45 -7.97
C ALA A 20 14.73 14.94 -7.62
N CYS A 21 13.73 15.76 -7.94
CA CYS A 21 13.72 17.17 -7.57
C CYS A 21 13.70 17.24 -6.03
N VAL A 22 14.88 17.25 -5.44
CA VAL A 22 15.06 17.61 -4.03
C VAL A 22 14.82 19.10 -3.98
N VAL A 23 13.62 19.50 -3.55
CA VAL A 23 13.31 20.89 -3.23
C VAL A 23 14.23 21.29 -2.08
N GLN A 24 15.36 21.92 -2.38
CA GLN A 24 16.21 22.51 -1.35
C GLN A 24 15.58 23.84 -0.90
N PRO A 25 15.34 24.04 0.41
CA PRO A 25 14.86 25.33 0.88
C PRO A 25 15.96 26.38 0.69
N SER A 26 15.63 27.49 0.04
CA SER A 26 16.54 28.62 -0.19
C SER A 26 16.78 29.41 1.10
N MET A 27 17.60 28.88 1.99
CA MET A 27 18.07 29.62 3.16
C MET A 27 19.32 30.44 2.80
N ARG A 28 19.13 31.72 2.44
CA ARG A 28 20.20 32.74 2.53
C ARG A 28 20.40 33.08 4.02
N GLY A 29 21.25 32.31 4.69
CA GLY A 29 21.70 32.54 6.05
C GLY A 29 23.01 31.78 6.26
N LYS A 30 23.98 32.38 6.96
CA LYS A 30 25.37 31.92 7.14
C LYS A 30 25.50 30.40 7.18
N MET A 31 26.37 29.87 6.31
CA MET A 31 26.78 28.47 6.26
C MET A 31 27.51 28.11 7.57
N LEU A 32 26.74 27.76 8.59
CA LEU A 32 27.23 26.93 9.68
C LEU A 32 27.62 25.61 9.05
N SER A 33 28.89 25.24 9.15
CA SER A 33 29.41 23.92 8.82
C SER A 33 28.59 22.87 9.59
N MET A 34 27.51 22.37 9.00
CA MET A 34 26.83 21.19 9.48
C MET A 34 27.79 20.03 9.25
N ASN A 35 28.22 19.39 10.34
CA ASN A 35 28.89 18.10 10.27
C ASN A 35 28.00 17.15 9.46
N LEU A 36 28.41 16.82 8.24
CA LEU A 36 27.70 15.91 7.33
C LEU A 36 27.55 14.50 7.92
N ASN A 37 28.30 14.19 8.99
CA ASN A 37 28.18 12.93 9.74
C ASN A 37 26.81 12.74 10.44
N THR A 38 25.95 13.76 10.49
CA THR A 38 24.64 13.71 11.17
C THR A 38 23.45 13.51 10.22
N ALA A 39 23.59 13.84 8.93
CA ALA A 39 22.48 13.90 7.98
C ALA A 39 21.83 12.53 7.69
N ASP A 40 22.60 11.46 7.83
CA ASP A 40 22.17 10.08 7.55
C ASP A 40 21.96 9.24 8.83
N SER A 41 21.98 9.86 10.01
CA SER A 41 21.89 9.16 11.30
C SER A 41 20.60 8.35 11.48
N TRP A 42 19.57 8.62 10.69
CA TRP A 42 18.28 7.93 10.73
C TRP A 42 18.28 6.59 9.97
N LYS A 43 19.18 6.39 9.01
CA LYS A 43 19.22 5.18 8.14
C LYS A 43 19.47 3.86 8.88
N ASN A 44 20.00 3.93 10.10
CA ASN A 44 20.25 2.77 10.98
C ASN A 44 19.30 2.73 12.19
N LYS A 45 18.23 3.52 12.19
CA LYS A 45 17.24 3.56 13.28
C LYS A 45 16.08 2.63 12.97
N LYS A 46 15.48 2.08 14.02
CA LYS A 46 14.21 1.35 13.92
C LYS A 46 13.08 2.36 13.70
N ILE A 47 12.21 2.08 12.74
CA ILE A 47 11.04 2.89 12.40
C ILE A 47 9.80 2.04 12.69
N THR A 48 8.88 2.58 13.49
CA THR A 48 7.57 1.96 13.71
C THR A 48 6.50 2.80 13.03
N VAL A 49 5.64 2.15 12.25
CA VAL A 49 4.57 2.78 11.47
C VAL A 49 3.24 2.24 11.97
N LEU A 50 2.32 3.12 12.36
CA LEU A 50 0.92 2.73 12.53
C LEU A 50 0.31 2.66 11.12
N ALA A 51 -0.22 1.50 10.76
CA ALA A 51 -0.60 1.20 9.39
C ALA A 51 -2.04 0.73 9.30
N GLY A 52 -2.75 1.20 8.28
CA GLY A 52 -4.11 0.78 7.94
C GLY A 52 -4.44 1.26 6.53
N GLY A 53 -5.14 0.41 5.79
CA GLY A 53 -5.57 0.60 4.42
C GLY A 53 -4.45 0.76 3.39
N VAL A 54 -4.89 1.01 2.16
CA VAL A 54 -4.06 1.17 0.96
C VAL A 54 -3.02 2.29 1.11
N GLY A 55 -3.35 3.37 1.83
CA GLY A 55 -2.46 4.50 2.04
C GLY A 55 -1.19 4.12 2.81
N ALA A 56 -1.35 3.38 3.90
CA ALA A 56 -0.23 2.90 4.69
C ALA A 56 0.59 1.85 3.94
N ALA A 57 -0.07 0.97 3.19
CA ALA A 57 0.58 -0.04 2.36
C ALA A 57 1.55 0.60 1.34
N ARG A 58 1.09 1.63 0.63
CA ARG A 58 1.91 2.37 -0.33
C ARG A 58 3.02 3.18 0.33
N PHE A 59 2.76 3.72 1.53
CA PHE A 59 3.79 4.38 2.32
C PHE A 59 4.91 3.39 2.71
N LEU A 60 4.56 2.21 3.21
CA LEU A 60 5.51 1.16 3.58
C LEU A 60 6.28 0.64 2.37
N TYR A 61 5.61 0.45 1.23
CA TYR A 61 6.26 0.11 -0.05
C TYR A 61 7.29 1.17 -0.47
N GLY A 62 6.99 2.46 -0.30
CA GLY A 62 7.96 3.52 -0.52
C GLY A 62 9.11 3.50 0.51
N LEU A 63 8.79 3.27 1.79
CA LEU A 63 9.74 3.30 2.89
C LEU A 63 10.80 2.19 2.76
N GLN A 64 10.41 0.97 2.40
CA GLN A 64 11.34 -0.15 2.21
C GLN A 64 12.36 0.09 1.08
N ASN A 65 12.04 0.97 0.12
CA ASN A 65 12.94 1.33 -0.96
C ASN A 65 14.03 2.33 -0.52
N ILE A 66 13.87 2.99 0.63
CA ILE A 66 14.81 4.00 1.14
C ILE A 66 15.38 3.69 2.53
N HIS A 67 14.89 2.63 3.18
CA HIS A 67 15.28 2.19 4.52
C HIS A 67 15.35 0.67 4.58
N GLN A 68 16.19 0.12 5.48
CA GLN A 68 16.35 -1.33 5.60
C GLN A 68 15.03 -1.98 6.09
N PRO A 69 14.47 -2.97 5.36
CA PRO A 69 13.20 -3.62 5.73
C PRO A 69 13.21 -4.20 7.16
N ASP A 70 14.32 -4.81 7.59
CA ASP A 70 14.47 -5.40 8.93
C ASP A 70 14.43 -4.37 10.07
N LEU A 71 14.54 -3.07 9.75
CA LEU A 71 14.43 -1.96 10.69
C LEU A 71 13.04 -1.30 10.67
N ILE A 72 12.10 -1.79 9.85
CA ILE A 72 10.74 -1.28 9.76
C ILE A 72 9.82 -2.23 10.53
N THR A 73 8.94 -1.68 11.36
CA THR A 73 7.88 -2.43 12.03
C THR A 73 6.55 -1.75 11.75
N ALA A 74 5.63 -2.45 11.11
CA ALA A 74 4.25 -1.99 10.95
C ALA A 74 3.40 -2.52 12.12
N VAL A 75 2.65 -1.63 12.77
CA VAL A 75 1.58 -1.97 13.71
C VAL A 75 0.28 -1.75 12.96
N CYS A 76 -0.34 -2.86 12.54
CA CYS A 76 -1.51 -2.81 11.66
C CYS A 76 -2.81 -2.58 12.44
N ASN A 77 -3.73 -1.87 11.81
CA ASN A 77 -5.11 -1.74 12.25
C ASN A 77 -5.82 -3.10 12.20
N VAL A 78 -6.61 -3.37 13.22
CA VAL A 78 -7.45 -4.58 13.38
C VAL A 78 -8.93 -4.21 13.57
N GLY A 79 -9.26 -2.91 13.44
CA GLY A 79 -10.61 -2.40 13.66
C GLY A 79 -11.63 -2.88 12.61
N ASP A 80 -11.14 -3.29 11.45
CA ASP A 80 -11.94 -3.77 10.32
C ASP A 80 -11.87 -5.31 10.19
N ASP A 81 -11.24 -6.00 11.14
CA ASP A 81 -11.20 -7.47 11.17
C ASP A 81 -12.61 -8.03 11.43
N LEU A 82 -12.97 -9.10 10.72
CA LEU A 82 -14.28 -9.71 10.87
C LEU A 82 -14.28 -11.23 10.67
N LEU A 83 -15.36 -11.87 11.13
CA LEU A 83 -15.64 -13.27 10.85
C LEU A 83 -16.73 -13.33 9.78
N TRP A 84 -16.42 -13.95 8.64
CA TRP A 84 -17.39 -14.16 7.56
C TRP A 84 -17.25 -15.56 6.98
N ASN A 85 -18.37 -16.28 6.88
CA ASN A 85 -18.40 -17.68 6.43
C ASN A 85 -17.43 -18.61 7.19
N GLY A 86 -17.20 -18.32 8.48
CA GLY A 86 -16.27 -19.08 9.33
C GLY A 86 -14.79 -18.73 9.13
N LEU A 87 -14.47 -17.77 8.26
CA LEU A 87 -13.13 -17.28 8.00
C LEU A 87 -12.86 -16.00 8.78
N HIS A 88 -11.64 -15.89 9.31
CA HIS A 88 -11.13 -14.64 9.85
C HIS A 88 -10.56 -13.81 8.69
N ILE A 89 -11.05 -12.60 8.53
CA ILE A 89 -10.65 -11.68 7.46
C ILE A 89 -10.03 -10.45 8.12
N CYS A 90 -8.86 -10.05 7.64
CA CYS A 90 -8.07 -8.95 8.23
C CYS A 90 -7.66 -7.95 7.13
N PRO A 91 -8.61 -7.13 6.62
CA PRO A 91 -8.45 -6.43 5.34
C PRO A 91 -7.20 -5.53 5.26
N ASP A 92 -6.85 -4.86 6.36
CA ASP A 92 -5.69 -3.98 6.41
C ASP A 92 -4.37 -4.76 6.42
N ILE A 93 -4.33 -5.89 7.14
CA ILE A 93 -3.16 -6.78 7.17
C ILE A 93 -2.94 -7.38 5.78
N ASP A 94 -4.01 -7.87 5.16
CA ASP A 94 -3.96 -8.49 3.83
C ASP A 94 -3.51 -7.46 2.78
N THR A 95 -4.05 -6.24 2.83
CA THR A 95 -3.64 -5.13 1.97
C THR A 95 -2.15 -4.80 2.12
N LEU A 96 -1.60 -4.79 3.35
CA LEU A 96 -0.18 -4.59 3.58
C LEU A 96 0.65 -5.71 2.94
N ILE A 97 0.25 -6.97 3.15
CA ILE A 97 0.95 -8.14 2.63
C ILE A 97 0.95 -8.12 1.10
N TYR A 98 -0.21 -7.93 0.47
CA TYR A 98 -0.34 -7.94 -0.99
C TYR A 98 0.46 -6.81 -1.64
N THR A 99 0.40 -5.61 -1.07
CA THR A 99 1.14 -4.46 -1.58
C THR A 99 2.66 -4.64 -1.44
N LEU A 100 3.13 -5.15 -0.31
CA LEU A 100 4.57 -5.36 -0.08
C LEU A 100 5.13 -6.55 -0.86
N ALA A 101 4.29 -7.51 -1.21
CA ALA A 101 4.64 -8.64 -2.08
C ALA A 101 4.43 -8.34 -3.58
N GLU A 102 3.95 -7.14 -3.93
CA GLU A 102 3.67 -6.72 -5.32
C GLU A 102 2.66 -7.64 -6.04
N VAL A 103 1.67 -8.15 -5.29
CA VAL A 103 0.60 -9.01 -5.82
C VAL A 103 -0.78 -8.37 -5.69
N GLU A 104 -0.86 -7.08 -5.32
CA GLU A 104 -2.14 -6.40 -5.16
C GLU A 104 -2.94 -6.29 -6.47
N GLY A 105 -4.27 -6.33 -6.36
CA GLY A 105 -5.17 -6.06 -7.47
C GLY A 105 -5.15 -4.60 -7.93
N ASP A 106 -5.76 -4.33 -9.08
CA ASP A 106 -5.74 -3.01 -9.74
C ASP A 106 -6.35 -1.87 -8.91
N PHE A 107 -7.23 -2.21 -7.95
CA PHE A 107 -7.88 -1.25 -7.06
C PHE A 107 -7.08 -0.98 -5.77
N GLY A 108 -5.95 -1.65 -5.57
CA GLY A 108 -5.10 -1.52 -4.38
C GLY A 108 -5.50 -2.41 -3.20
N TRP A 109 -6.41 -3.36 -3.42
CA TRP A 109 -6.84 -4.39 -2.48
C TRP A 109 -7.18 -5.67 -3.26
N GLY A 110 -7.22 -6.81 -2.55
CA GLY A 110 -7.33 -8.13 -3.17
C GLY A 110 -6.08 -8.51 -3.96
N ILE A 111 -6.10 -9.69 -4.57
CA ILE A 111 -4.95 -10.25 -5.32
C ILE A 111 -5.12 -10.03 -6.82
N GLN A 112 -4.02 -9.75 -7.52
CA GLN A 112 -4.01 -9.59 -8.98
C GLN A 112 -4.45 -10.89 -9.69
N ASN A 113 -5.29 -10.76 -10.72
CA ASN A 113 -5.82 -11.88 -11.51
C ASN A 113 -6.56 -12.93 -10.66
N ASP A 114 -7.21 -12.50 -9.58
CA ASP A 114 -8.05 -13.38 -8.78
C ASP A 114 -9.45 -13.55 -9.41
N SER A 115 -10.03 -14.75 -9.27
CA SER A 115 -11.41 -15.03 -9.69
C SER A 115 -12.35 -15.04 -8.50
N GLN A 116 -13.65 -14.90 -8.74
CA GLN A 116 -14.67 -14.88 -7.68
C GLN A 116 -15.65 -16.06 -7.82
N ASP A 117 -15.22 -17.17 -8.42
CA ASP A 117 -16.09 -18.30 -8.73
C ASP A 117 -16.73 -18.88 -7.45
N THR A 118 -15.99 -18.92 -6.32
CA THR A 118 -16.56 -19.36 -5.03
C THR A 118 -17.70 -18.44 -4.58
N LEU A 119 -17.59 -17.13 -4.82
CA LEU A 119 -18.66 -16.20 -4.48
C LEU A 119 -19.87 -16.33 -5.40
N ASP A 120 -19.66 -16.59 -6.69
CA ASP A 120 -20.74 -16.84 -7.62
C ASP A 120 -21.56 -18.08 -7.17
N GLU A 121 -20.89 -19.14 -6.72
CA GLU A 121 -21.55 -20.33 -6.18
C GLU A 121 -22.25 -20.07 -4.83
N LEU A 122 -21.64 -19.30 -3.93
CA LEU A 122 -22.28 -18.92 -2.65
C LEU A 122 -23.53 -18.06 -2.87
N GLU A 123 -23.47 -17.11 -3.80
CA GLU A 123 -24.61 -16.29 -4.20
C GLU A 123 -25.75 -17.15 -4.77
N ALA A 124 -25.43 -18.15 -5.59
CA ALA A 124 -26.41 -19.11 -6.12
C ALA A 124 -27.09 -19.96 -5.02
N LEU A 125 -26.41 -20.17 -3.90
CA LEU A 125 -26.94 -20.86 -2.71
C LEU A 125 -27.75 -19.92 -1.78
N GLY A 126 -27.82 -18.62 -2.10
CA GLY A 126 -28.60 -17.63 -1.36
C GLY A 126 -27.82 -16.79 -0.36
N GLU A 127 -26.48 -16.87 -0.36
CA GLU A 127 -25.63 -16.02 0.48
C GLU A 127 -25.51 -14.59 -0.08
N GLU A 128 -25.34 -13.61 0.81
CA GLU A 128 -25.17 -12.21 0.43
C GLU A 128 -23.73 -11.91 0.02
N ARG A 129 -23.55 -11.28 -1.16
CA ARG A 129 -22.25 -10.88 -1.72
C ARG A 129 -21.77 -9.51 -1.24
N TRP A 130 -22.05 -9.17 0.02
CA TRP A 130 -21.68 -7.85 0.56
C TRP A 130 -20.17 -7.70 0.75
N PHE A 131 -19.46 -8.81 1.00
CA PHE A 131 -18.00 -8.87 1.06
C PHE A 131 -17.44 -9.53 -0.21
N GLN A 132 -16.53 -8.84 -0.88
CA GLN A 132 -15.88 -9.34 -2.09
C GLN A 132 -14.49 -9.89 -1.74
N ILE A 133 -14.38 -11.22 -1.70
CA ILE A 133 -13.13 -11.96 -1.58
C ILE A 133 -12.87 -12.72 -2.89
N GLY A 134 -11.61 -12.80 -3.30
CA GLY A 134 -11.23 -13.64 -4.43
C GLY A 134 -10.88 -15.07 -4.00
N ASN A 135 -10.79 -15.99 -4.96
CA ASN A 135 -10.47 -17.40 -4.71
C ASN A 135 -9.04 -17.61 -4.19
N ARG A 136 -8.08 -16.80 -4.64
CA ARG A 136 -6.70 -16.82 -4.13
C ARG A 136 -6.62 -16.15 -2.77
N ASP A 137 -7.44 -15.12 -2.54
CA ASP A 137 -7.58 -14.40 -1.27
C ASP A 137 -8.18 -15.29 -0.15
N LEU A 138 -8.85 -16.39 -0.51
CA LEU A 138 -9.34 -17.40 0.44
C LEU A 138 -8.27 -18.36 0.99
N ALA A 139 -7.09 -18.45 0.35
CA ALA A 139 -6.08 -19.49 0.61
C ALA A 139 -4.98 -19.03 1.58
#